data_AF-K0W101-F1
#
_entry.id   AF-K0W101-F1
#
_cell.length_a   1.000
_cell.length_b   1.000
_cell.length_c   1.000
_cell.angle_alpha   90.00
_cell.angle_beta   90.00
_cell.angle_gamma   90.00
#
_symmetry.space_group_name_H-M   'P 1'
#
loop_
_entity.id
_entity.type
_entity.pdbx_description
1 polymer ?
#
loop_
_entity_poly.entity_id
_entity_poly.type
_entity_poly.pdbx_seq_one_letter_code
_entity_poly.pdbx_strand_id
1 'polypeptide(L)'
;MAQTALARERLFALRETIAKLEGKSAPALAAAEREALASGKVGRQAVERNGCGLRLPFGVAPLDEAMEGGLPLDAIIEFRASLSRDAGPASGLAMAV
;
A
#
# COMPACT_ATOMS: atom_id res chain seq x y z
N MET A 1 -7.00 15.65 -26.71
CA MET A 1 -8.21 15.50 -25.86
C MET A 1 -9.12 14.33 -26.28
N ALA A 2 -9.15 13.89 -27.54
CA ALA A 2 -10.02 12.77 -27.96
C ALA A 2 -9.56 11.37 -27.49
N GLN A 3 -8.25 11.14 -27.33
CA GLN A 3 -7.73 9.84 -26.91
C GLN A 3 -8.07 9.48 -25.46
N THR A 4 -8.12 10.48 -24.57
CA THR A 4 -8.50 10.30 -23.16
C THR A 4 -9.99 10.02 -22.98
N ALA A 5 -10.84 10.49 -23.89
CA ALA A 5 -12.27 10.16 -23.91
C ALA A 5 -12.49 8.69 -24.31
N LEU A 6 -11.82 8.23 -25.39
CA LEU A 6 -11.86 6.83 -25.83
C LEU A 6 -11.35 5.84 -24.77
N ALA A 7 -10.32 6.23 -24.01
CA ALA A 7 -9.80 5.41 -22.92
C ALA A 7 -10.81 5.24 -21.77
N ARG A 8 -11.56 6.31 -21.46
CA ARG A 8 -12.61 6.26 -20.41
C ARG A 8 -13.79 5.41 -20.84
N GLU A 9 -14.24 5.52 -22.07
CA GLU A 9 -15.34 4.68 -22.61
C GLU A 9 -15.00 3.18 -22.56
N ARG A 10 -13.77 2.80 -22.94
CA ARG A 10 -13.29 1.42 -22.83
C ARG A 10 -13.26 0.92 -21.39
N LEU A 11 -12.87 1.79 -20.46
CA LEU A 11 -12.82 1.47 -19.03
C LEU A 11 -14.23 1.25 -18.45
N PHE A 12 -15.20 2.08 -18.83
CA PHE A 12 -16.60 1.90 -18.43
C PHE A 12 -17.19 0.60 -18.98
N ALA A 13 -16.98 0.32 -20.27
CA ALA A 13 -17.45 -0.92 -20.90
C ALA A 13 -16.83 -2.17 -20.25
N LEU A 14 -15.55 -2.12 -19.89
CA LEU A 14 -14.88 -3.21 -19.19
C LEU A 14 -15.46 -3.44 -17.78
N ARG A 15 -15.66 -2.36 -17.00
CA ARG A 15 -16.26 -2.45 -15.66
C ARG A 15 -17.68 -3.02 -15.69
N GLU A 16 -18.47 -2.67 -16.69
CA GLU A 16 -19.81 -3.23 -16.89
C GLU A 16 -19.76 -4.72 -17.23
N THR A 17 -18.82 -5.14 -18.08
CA THR A 17 -18.64 -6.55 -18.43
C THR A 17 -18.23 -7.38 -17.22
N ILE A 18 -17.29 -6.89 -16.41
CA ILE A 18 -16.88 -7.54 -15.15
C ILE A 18 -18.06 -7.65 -14.20
N ALA A 19 -18.82 -6.56 -14.02
CA ALA A 19 -20.00 -6.54 -13.16
C ALA A 19 -21.07 -7.57 -13.59
N LYS A 20 -21.31 -7.68 -14.91
CA LYS A 20 -22.21 -8.69 -15.49
C LYS A 20 -21.72 -10.12 -15.27
N LEU A 21 -20.42 -10.37 -15.35
CA LEU A 21 -19.81 -11.68 -15.07
C LEU A 21 -19.86 -12.03 -13.57
N GLU A 22 -19.73 -11.04 -12.70
CA GLU A 22 -19.75 -11.23 -11.25
C GLU A 22 -21.17 -11.25 -10.63
N GLY A 23 -22.21 -11.01 -11.42
CA GLY A 23 -23.59 -10.93 -10.95
C GLY A 23 -23.87 -9.73 -10.04
N LYS A 24 -23.00 -8.72 -10.04
CA LYS A 24 -23.10 -7.50 -9.23
C LYS A 24 -23.44 -6.33 -10.15
N SER A 25 -24.33 -5.43 -9.75
CA SER A 25 -24.59 -4.25 -10.57
C SER A 25 -23.44 -3.23 -10.47
N ALA A 26 -22.88 -2.83 -11.62
CA ALA A 26 -21.83 -1.80 -11.71
C ALA A 26 -22.15 -0.51 -10.93
N PRO A 27 -23.40 0.02 -10.93
CA PRO A 27 -23.74 1.19 -10.11
C PRO A 27 -23.70 0.94 -8.60
N ALA A 28 -24.01 -0.28 -8.12
CA ALA A 28 -23.92 -0.60 -6.70
C ALA A 28 -22.46 -0.68 -6.23
N LEU A 29 -21.55 -1.19 -7.07
CA LEU A 29 -20.11 -1.19 -6.77
C LEU A 29 -19.54 0.23 -6.72
N ALA A 30 -19.90 1.09 -7.67
CA ALA A 30 -19.48 2.49 -7.67
C ALA A 30 -20.05 3.27 -6.47
N ALA A 31 -21.27 2.96 -6.04
CA ALA A 31 -21.86 3.54 -4.83
C ALA A 31 -21.14 3.07 -3.55
N ALA A 32 -20.83 1.77 -3.45
CA ALA A 32 -20.08 1.21 -2.33
C ALA A 32 -18.65 1.77 -2.24
N GLU A 33 -17.95 1.93 -3.37
CA GLU A 33 -16.63 2.60 -3.42
C GLU A 33 -16.71 4.06 -2.94
N ARG A 34 -17.72 4.80 -3.41
CA ARG A 34 -17.93 6.19 -2.99
C ARG A 34 -18.29 6.31 -1.52
N GLU A 35 -19.08 5.39 -0.99
CA GLU A 35 -19.46 5.36 0.42
C GLU A 35 -18.28 4.92 1.31
N ALA A 36 -17.43 4.02 0.84
CA ALA A 36 -16.18 3.66 1.51
C ALA A 36 -15.19 4.85 1.56
N LEU A 37 -15.09 5.61 0.47
CA LEU A 37 -14.29 6.84 0.40
C LEU A 37 -14.87 7.95 1.29
N ALA A 38 -16.18 8.16 1.26
CA ALA A 38 -16.87 9.21 2.01
C ALA A 38 -16.93 8.93 3.53
N SER A 39 -17.02 7.66 3.93
CA SER A 39 -17.07 7.27 5.34
C SER A 39 -15.70 7.31 6.04
N GLY A 40 -14.62 7.63 5.33
CA GLY A 40 -13.25 7.59 5.88
C GLY A 40 -12.82 6.19 6.35
N LYS A 41 -13.64 5.16 6.11
CA LYS A 41 -13.39 3.78 6.53
C LYS A 41 -12.21 3.17 5.78
N VAL A 42 -11.92 3.63 4.56
CA VAL A 42 -10.70 3.21 3.85
C VAL A 42 -9.43 3.70 4.58
N GLY A 43 -9.45 4.90 5.17
CA GLY A 43 -8.32 5.41 5.95
C GLY A 43 -8.20 4.73 7.32
N ARG A 44 -9.31 4.48 8.01
CA ARG A 44 -9.29 3.95 9.39
C ARG A 44 -9.24 2.42 9.47
N GLN A 45 -9.88 1.70 8.54
CA GLN A 45 -9.80 0.23 8.50
C GLN A 45 -8.56 -0.27 7.77
N ALA A 46 -7.94 0.48 6.85
CA ALA A 46 -6.61 0.11 6.36
C ALA A 46 -5.57 0.23 7.49
N VAL A 47 -5.69 1.23 8.36
CA VAL A 47 -4.82 1.40 9.53
C VAL A 47 -5.11 0.35 10.63
N GLU A 48 -6.32 -0.21 10.75
CA GLU A 48 -6.59 -1.27 11.75
C GLU A 48 -6.45 -2.72 11.21
N ARG A 49 -6.68 -2.98 9.91
CA ARG A 49 -6.40 -4.29 9.29
C ARG A 49 -4.94 -4.47 8.86
N ASN A 50 -4.22 -3.38 8.56
CA ASN A 50 -2.77 -3.38 8.28
C ASN A 50 -1.94 -2.72 9.40
N GLY A 51 -2.52 -2.45 10.57
CA GLY A 51 -1.93 -1.62 11.64
C GLY A 51 -0.73 -2.20 12.37
N CYS A 52 -0.51 -3.50 12.23
CA CYS A 52 0.79 -4.13 12.39
C CYS A 52 0.99 -5.01 11.16
N GLY A 53 1.26 -4.41 10.00
CA GLY A 53 1.95 -5.12 8.92
C GLY A 53 3.10 -5.91 9.55
N LEU A 54 3.35 -7.15 9.12
CA LEU A 54 4.36 -8.00 9.74
C LEU A 54 5.65 -7.19 9.89
N ARG A 55 6.08 -6.93 11.14
CA ARG A 55 7.27 -6.15 11.42
C ARG A 55 8.38 -7.08 11.89
N LEU A 56 9.58 -6.83 11.41
CA LEU A 56 10.78 -7.52 11.87
C LEU A 56 11.46 -6.67 12.97
N PRO A 57 11.49 -7.14 14.23
CA PRO A 57 12.23 -6.46 15.28
C PRO A 57 13.73 -6.60 15.07
N PHE A 58 14.48 -5.53 15.34
CA PHE A 58 15.95 -5.52 15.32
C PHE A 58 16.55 -6.13 16.61
N GLY A 59 15.74 -6.30 17.66
CA GLY A 59 16.20 -6.81 18.95
C GLY A 59 16.90 -5.75 19.81
N VAL A 60 16.79 -4.49 19.42
CA VAL A 60 17.36 -3.34 20.13
C VAL A 60 16.20 -2.46 20.57
N ALA A 61 15.78 -2.60 21.84
CA ALA A 61 14.54 -2.01 22.34
C ALA A 61 14.35 -0.50 22.03
N PRO A 62 15.37 0.38 22.20
CA PRO A 62 15.22 1.79 21.84
C PRO A 62 14.99 2.02 20.34
N LEU A 63 15.57 1.19 19.47
CA LEU A 63 15.42 1.30 18.02
C LEU A 63 14.06 0.76 17.58
N ASP A 64 13.66 -0.39 18.12
CA ASP A 64 12.37 -0.98 17.82
C ASP A 64 11.23 -0.06 18.27
N GLU A 65 11.34 0.57 19.44
CA GLU A 65 10.37 1.57 19.90
C GLU A 65 10.30 2.79 18.98
N ALA A 66 11.45 3.34 18.57
CA ALA A 66 11.51 4.46 17.62
C ALA A 66 10.92 4.12 16.25
N MET A 67 10.92 2.84 15.87
CA MET A 67 10.39 2.30 14.62
C MET A 67 9.00 1.66 14.80
N GLU A 68 8.28 1.92 15.91
CA GLU A 68 6.95 1.37 16.18
C GLU A 68 6.88 -0.18 16.11
N GLY A 69 7.91 -0.86 16.61
CA GLY A 69 8.02 -2.32 16.66
C GLY A 69 8.91 -2.95 15.59
N GLY A 70 9.66 -2.13 14.82
CA GLY A 70 10.69 -2.61 13.90
C GLY A 70 10.38 -2.35 12.43
N LEU A 71 11.02 -3.14 11.55
CA LEU A 71 11.03 -2.92 10.11
C LEU A 71 9.76 -3.47 9.44
N PRO A 72 8.98 -2.66 8.68
CA PRO A 72 7.76 -3.13 8.01
C PRO A 72 8.06 -4.05 6.82
N LEU A 73 7.54 -5.29 6.82
CA LEU A 73 7.77 -6.27 5.74
C LEU A 73 6.91 -6.04 4.49
N ASP A 74 5.90 -5.18 4.57
CA ASP A 74 5.00 -4.83 3.48
C ASP A 74 5.34 -3.47 2.84
N ALA A 75 6.56 -2.98 3.04
CA ALA A 75 7.03 -1.71 2.52
C ALA A 75 8.40 -1.82 1.81
N ILE A 76 8.71 -0.81 0.99
CA ILE A 76 10.05 -0.62 0.43
C ILE A 76 10.87 0.21 1.42
N ILE A 77 12.08 -0.26 1.74
CA ILE A 77 12.96 0.35 2.74
C ILE A 77 14.28 0.77 2.09
N GLU A 78 14.80 1.93 2.50
CA GLU A 78 16.07 2.47 2.04
C GLU A 78 17.04 2.65 3.22
N PHE A 79 18.23 2.08 3.12
CA PHE A 79 19.35 2.33 4.04
C PHE A 79 20.33 3.30 3.40
N ARG A 80 20.49 4.49 3.99
CA ARG A 80 21.38 5.53 3.48
C ARG A 80 22.62 5.66 4.34
N ALA A 81 23.77 5.79 3.67
CA ALA A 81 25.05 6.07 4.30
C ALA A 81 25.52 7.47 3.91
N SER A 82 26.09 8.23 4.86
CA SER A 82 26.53 9.60 4.62
C SER A 82 27.83 9.69 3.81
N LEU A 83 28.70 8.68 3.91
CA LEU A 83 29.99 8.64 3.23
C LEU A 83 30.12 7.32 2.44
N SER A 84 30.81 7.36 1.30
CA SER A 84 30.96 6.17 0.45
C SER A 84 31.69 5.01 1.14
N ARG A 85 32.57 5.29 2.11
CA ARG A 85 33.24 4.25 2.90
C ARG A 85 32.28 3.43 3.77
N ASP A 86 31.12 4.00 4.10
CA ASP A 86 30.11 3.38 4.96
C ASP A 86 29.07 2.57 4.14
N ALA A 87 29.25 2.48 2.81
CA ALA A 87 28.38 1.70 1.93
C ALA A 87 28.38 0.20 2.25
N GLY A 88 29.54 -0.34 2.67
CA GLY A 88 29.67 -1.74 3.09
C GLY A 88 28.76 -2.06 4.28
N PRO A 89 28.90 -1.36 5.42
CA PRO A 89 28.00 -1.51 6.57
C PRO A 89 26.51 -1.34 6.24
N ALA A 90 26.13 -0.33 5.45
CA ALA A 90 24.73 -0.12 5.07
C ALA A 90 24.18 -1.30 4.23
N SER A 91 24.97 -1.81 3.30
CA SER A 91 24.60 -2.98 2.49
C SER A 91 24.53 -4.25 3.34
N GLY A 92 25.43 -4.41 4.29
CA GLY A 92 25.42 -5.52 5.24
C GLY A 92 24.18 -5.51 6.12
N LEU A 93 23.78 -4.34 6.63
CA LEU A 93 22.54 -4.19 7.40
C LEU A 93 21.32 -4.59 6.56
N ALA A 94 21.24 -4.13 5.31
CA ALA A 94 20.15 -4.48 4.41
C ALA A 94 20.03 -5.98 4.11
N MET A 95 21.14 -6.73 4.16
CA MET A 95 21.16 -8.19 3.96
C MET A 95 20.90 -9.00 5.23
N ALA A 96 21.07 -8.37 6.40
CA ALA A 96 20.88 -9.02 7.71
C ALA A 96 19.42 -8.97 8.20
N VAL A 97 18.60 -8.10 7.59
CA VAL A 97 17.17 -7.94 7.87
C VAL A 97 16.31 -8.71 6.88
#